data_AF-A0A1W1WCV3-F1
#
_entry.id   AF-A0A1W1WCV3-F1
#
_cell.length_a   1.000
_cell.length_b   1.000
_cell.length_c   1.000
_cell.angle_alpha   90.00
_cell.angle_beta   90.00
_cell.angle_gamma   90.00
#
_symmetry.space_group_name_H-M   'P 1'
#
loop_
_entity.id
_entity.type
_entity.pdbx_description
1 polymer ?
#
loop_
_entity_poly.entity_id
_entity_poly.type
_entity_poly.pdbx_seq_one_letter_code
_entity_poly.pdbx_strand_id
1 'polypeptide(L)'
;MPYSLLNYINPVTIHTFYVSLFQATGVILLMVLVGVGIRHMVRKNPDHPGTTEDHRALKESPQYPRGYNILWWGLGILWLIDGLLQAQPPMATSMFVDMDVATNVTGQPHWLLVLLGAGIQAWTDHQIASAVFAVLIQMFIGVGILLGYRRPLGRIALYVSLLWSIPVWIYGEGLGNLFASGASWLTGTPGAVIFYITGAIWLLLPPKYWTSGKIAEWTRYLMAGIWLLLAIFQALPASGYWSSQGLYNVFRYNTLMPQPAIFLDPITWAMHESSLYPVLFNSIIVAVMAYLGVMMLIKRTGKLFWAVTILWIFVSWWLGQDFGIVGGVGTDPQAAPLALLIMLGGWWYARKVESNRPKPVEPLVARSMVKKLGWISTSVLTALFLLFGFAIPQVVVAQGDKPAPTPHYHPAAPPTTFNPHKWMQYNVKTKTVHLLLEASVNHFGSLAFDGYANGFMTITIPKGWTVDATFINEQVLLKNSAMIVPFAQLQQGGPFTPAFPGATSPDPITGVSHGVVQHFHFVARQDGKYAVVSAVPDGQSDSGMWAYFLVKNVSKPQITVK
;
A
#
# COMPACT_ATOMS: atom_id res chain seq x y z
N MET A 1 11.59 17.15 -12.77
CA MET A 1 11.30 15.85 -12.12
C MET A 1 11.31 14.79 -13.21
N PRO A 2 12.24 13.82 -13.25
CA PRO A 2 12.45 13.02 -14.46
C PRO A 2 11.59 11.74 -14.56
N TYR A 3 10.82 11.34 -13.54
CA TYR A 3 10.22 10.00 -13.50
C TYR A 3 8.73 10.07 -13.22
N SER A 4 7.92 10.25 -14.27
CA SER A 4 6.49 9.98 -14.21
C SER A 4 6.29 8.48 -14.42
N LEU A 5 5.59 7.79 -13.52
CA LEU A 5 5.21 6.38 -13.69
C LEU A 5 4.45 6.15 -15.00
N LEU A 6 3.74 7.17 -15.49
CA LEU A 6 3.00 7.13 -16.76
C LEU A 6 3.89 6.82 -17.97
N ASN A 7 5.17 7.22 -17.93
CA ASN A 7 6.10 6.99 -19.03
C ASN A 7 6.43 5.49 -19.21
N TYR A 8 6.13 4.68 -18.21
CA TYR A 8 6.42 3.25 -18.18
C TYR A 8 5.17 2.38 -18.37
N ILE A 9 3.99 2.99 -18.53
CA ILE A 9 2.74 2.27 -18.73
C ILE A 9 2.39 2.27 -20.21
N ASN A 10 2.03 1.09 -20.73
CA ASN A 10 1.55 0.96 -22.09
C ASN A 10 0.29 1.85 -22.30
N PRO A 11 0.30 2.79 -23.28
CA PRO A 11 -0.84 3.68 -23.54
C PRO A 11 -2.15 2.93 -23.82
N VAL A 12 -2.08 1.71 -24.39
CA VAL A 12 -3.24 0.85 -24.63
C VAL A 12 -3.87 0.41 -23.30
N THR A 13 -3.05 0.10 -22.29
CA THR A 13 -3.54 -0.23 -20.95
C THR A 13 -4.25 0.96 -20.32
N ILE A 14 -3.68 2.17 -20.43
CA ILE A 14 -4.28 3.41 -19.92
C ILE A 14 -5.64 3.65 -20.60
N HIS A 15 -5.67 3.58 -21.94
CA HIS A 15 -6.88 3.78 -22.72
C HIS A 15 -7.94 2.72 -22.36
N THR A 16 -7.56 1.44 -22.32
CA THR A 16 -8.48 0.34 -21.97
C THR A 16 -9.05 0.54 -20.57
N PHE A 17 -8.20 0.87 -19.59
CA PHE A 17 -8.64 1.14 -18.22
C PHE A 17 -9.67 2.27 -18.14
N TYR A 18 -9.38 3.44 -18.72
CA TYR A 18 -10.32 4.57 -18.66
C TYR A 18 -11.58 4.35 -19.49
N VAL A 19 -11.50 3.68 -20.63
CA VAL A 19 -12.68 3.32 -21.42
C VAL A 19 -13.55 2.32 -20.67
N SER A 20 -12.97 1.28 -20.08
CA SER A 20 -13.70 0.31 -19.26
C SER A 20 -14.33 0.96 -18.05
N LEU A 21 -13.61 1.85 -17.36
CA LEU A 21 -14.14 2.61 -16.23
C LEU A 21 -15.31 3.51 -16.67
N PHE A 22 -15.16 4.23 -17.78
CA PHE A 22 -16.21 5.09 -18.33
C PHE A 22 -17.45 4.28 -18.73
N GLN A 23 -17.27 3.18 -19.46
CA GLN A 23 -18.36 2.29 -19.88
C GLN A 23 -19.09 1.71 -18.67
N ALA A 24 -18.38 1.13 -17.71
CA ALA A 24 -18.97 0.55 -16.51
C ALA A 24 -19.72 1.61 -15.69
N THR A 25 -19.12 2.79 -15.51
CA THR A 25 -19.78 3.93 -14.85
C THR A 25 -21.04 4.35 -15.60
N GLY A 26 -21.00 4.44 -16.93
CA GLY A 26 -22.14 4.78 -17.78
C GLY A 26 -23.29 3.78 -17.65
N VAL A 27 -22.99 2.46 -17.65
CA VAL A 27 -23.99 1.40 -17.45
C VAL A 27 -24.62 1.50 -16.06
N ILE A 28 -23.81 1.70 -15.01
CA ILE A 28 -24.32 1.87 -13.63
C ILE A 28 -25.22 3.11 -13.53
N LEU A 29 -24.79 4.25 -14.07
CA LEU A 29 -25.60 5.47 -14.07
C LEU A 29 -26.91 5.28 -14.84
N LEU A 30 -26.90 4.59 -15.98
CA LEU A 30 -28.11 4.27 -16.73
C LEU A 30 -29.05 3.38 -15.91
N MET A 31 -28.54 2.33 -15.26
CA MET A 31 -29.34 1.47 -14.38
C MET A 31 -29.98 2.26 -13.23
N VAL A 32 -29.22 3.18 -12.61
CA VAL A 32 -29.74 4.06 -11.56
C VAL A 32 -30.83 4.99 -12.11
N LEU A 33 -30.62 5.62 -13.27
CA LEU A 33 -31.61 6.50 -13.89
C LEU A 33 -32.89 5.75 -14.27
N VAL A 34 -32.78 4.54 -14.83
CA VAL A 34 -33.92 3.67 -15.13
C VAL A 34 -34.66 3.30 -13.84
N GLY A 35 -33.94 2.89 -12.79
CA GLY A 35 -34.55 2.57 -11.50
C GLY A 35 -35.27 3.77 -10.85
N VAL A 36 -34.68 4.96 -10.92
CA VAL A 36 -35.32 6.21 -10.46
C VAL A 36 -36.53 6.55 -11.31
N GLY A 37 -36.45 6.38 -12.63
CA GLY A 37 -37.57 6.57 -13.56
C GLY A 37 -38.75 5.65 -13.26
N ILE A 38 -38.50 4.34 -13.10
CA ILE A 38 -39.51 3.35 -12.71
C ILE A 38 -40.12 3.73 -11.36
N ARG A 39 -39.30 4.06 -10.35
CA ARG A 39 -39.79 4.49 -9.04
C ARG A 39 -40.66 5.75 -9.11
N HIS A 40 -40.30 6.71 -9.95
CA HIS A 40 -41.09 7.93 -10.16
C HIS A 40 -42.43 7.62 -10.86
N MET A 41 -42.44 6.72 -11.85
CA MET A 41 -43.66 6.26 -12.52
C MET A 41 -44.59 5.50 -11.55
N VAL A 42 -44.05 4.61 -10.72
CA VAL A 42 -44.82 3.87 -9.70
C VAL A 42 -45.40 4.82 -8.64
N ARG A 43 -44.65 5.86 -8.23
CA ARG A 43 -45.11 6.87 -7.26
C ARG A 43 -46.12 7.88 -7.82
N LYS A 44 -46.20 8.04 -9.15
CA LYS A 44 -47.25 8.84 -9.81
C LYS A 44 -48.59 8.11 -9.89
N ASN A 45 -48.66 6.84 -9.42
CA ASN A 45 -49.93 6.14 -9.28
C ASN A 45 -50.67 6.68 -8.02
N PRO A 46 -51.94 7.12 -8.11
CA PRO A 46 -52.56 8.01 -7.11
C PRO A 46 -52.85 7.38 -5.74
N ASP A 47 -52.68 6.07 -5.55
CA ASP A 47 -53.15 5.33 -4.37
C ASP A 47 -52.09 5.16 -3.25
N HIS A 48 -51.11 6.07 -3.13
CA HIS A 48 -50.07 5.99 -2.08
C HIS A 48 -50.08 7.20 -1.13
N PRO A 49 -50.68 7.08 0.07
CA PRO A 49 -50.62 8.12 1.10
C PRO A 49 -49.26 8.03 1.82
N GLY A 50 -48.29 8.87 1.45
CA GLY A 50 -46.92 8.73 2.00
C GLY A 50 -46.08 10.00 2.14
N THR A 51 -46.64 11.19 1.93
CA THR A 51 -45.84 12.43 1.95
C THR A 51 -45.88 13.20 3.27
N THR A 52 -46.86 12.94 4.15
CA THR A 52 -47.05 13.68 5.40
C THR A 52 -46.35 13.06 6.62
N GLU A 53 -46.12 11.73 6.63
CA GLU A 53 -45.43 11.03 7.72
C GLU A 53 -43.90 11.18 7.67
N ASP A 54 -43.31 11.20 6.48
CA ASP A 54 -41.85 11.29 6.27
C ASP A 54 -41.27 12.62 6.84
N HIS A 55 -42.04 13.71 6.75
CA HIS A 55 -41.68 15.01 7.32
C HIS A 55 -41.86 15.08 8.85
N ARG A 56 -42.73 14.25 9.45
CA ARG A 56 -42.90 14.13 10.92
C ARG A 56 -41.78 13.28 11.53
N ALA A 57 -41.41 12.16 10.91
CA ALA A 57 -40.34 11.28 11.38
C ALA A 57 -38.94 11.95 11.39
N LEU A 58 -38.68 12.88 10.47
CA LEU A 58 -37.46 13.70 10.48
C LEU A 58 -37.38 14.67 11.68
N LYS A 59 -38.54 15.11 12.21
CA LYS A 59 -38.60 15.98 13.41
C LYS A 59 -38.42 15.21 14.72
N GLU A 60 -38.74 13.92 14.75
CA GLU A 60 -38.54 13.02 15.90
C GLU A 60 -37.24 12.19 15.79
N SER A 61 -36.29 12.62 14.97
CA SER A 61 -35.02 11.91 14.81
C SER A 61 -34.20 11.90 16.11
N PRO A 62 -33.66 10.74 16.53
CA PRO A 62 -32.77 10.66 17.69
C PRO A 62 -31.64 11.68 17.57
N GLN A 63 -31.37 12.42 18.65
CA GLN A 63 -30.32 13.42 18.66
C GLN A 63 -28.95 12.74 18.71
N TYR A 64 -28.29 12.63 17.57
CA TYR A 64 -26.95 12.05 17.50
C TYR A 64 -25.90 13.02 18.05
N PRO A 65 -24.90 12.53 18.78
CA PRO A 65 -23.75 13.32 19.19
C PRO A 65 -22.95 13.83 17.99
N ARG A 66 -22.24 14.96 18.16
CA ARG A 66 -21.32 15.53 17.15
C ARG A 66 -20.31 14.50 16.64
N GLY A 67 -19.86 13.59 17.50
CA GLY A 67 -18.94 12.53 17.12
C GLY A 67 -19.47 11.60 16.03
N TYR A 68 -20.77 11.31 16.03
CA TYR A 68 -21.42 10.53 14.96
C TYR A 68 -21.29 11.25 13.62
N ASN A 69 -21.56 12.56 13.59
CA ASN A 69 -21.48 13.36 12.36
C ASN A 69 -20.04 13.45 11.83
N ILE A 70 -19.07 13.69 12.72
CA ILE A 70 -17.64 13.73 12.36
C ILE A 70 -17.23 12.41 11.72
N LEU A 71 -17.59 11.29 12.36
CA LEU A 71 -17.24 9.96 11.85
C LEU A 71 -17.96 9.65 10.53
N TRP A 72 -19.25 9.99 10.40
CA TRP A 72 -20.03 9.79 9.18
C TRP A 72 -19.40 10.50 7.98
N TRP A 73 -19.17 11.81 8.11
CA TRP A 73 -18.63 12.62 7.02
C TRP A 73 -17.18 12.28 6.74
N GLY A 74 -16.36 12.09 7.78
CA GLY A 74 -14.96 11.70 7.61
C GLY A 74 -14.82 10.36 6.89
N LEU A 75 -15.57 9.34 7.29
CA LEU A 75 -15.51 8.01 6.67
C LEU A 75 -15.96 8.05 5.20
N GLY A 76 -17.04 8.78 4.90
CA GLY A 76 -17.52 8.94 3.53
C GLY A 76 -16.55 9.70 2.63
N ILE A 77 -15.88 10.74 3.15
CA ILE A 77 -14.86 11.50 2.42
C ILE A 77 -13.64 10.61 2.16
N LEU A 78 -13.20 9.84 3.14
CA LEU A 78 -12.02 8.99 3.00
C LEU A 78 -12.22 7.87 1.96
N TRP A 79 -13.37 7.19 1.97
CA TRP A 79 -13.72 6.23 0.91
C TRP A 79 -13.83 6.88 -0.48
N LEU A 80 -14.29 8.13 -0.55
CA LEU A 80 -14.35 8.86 -1.80
C LEU A 80 -12.94 9.20 -2.32
N ILE A 81 -12.04 9.62 -1.42
CA ILE A 81 -10.63 9.87 -1.75
C ILE A 81 -9.96 8.57 -2.20
N ASP A 82 -10.20 7.47 -1.49
CA ASP A 82 -9.69 6.13 -1.84
C ASP A 82 -10.12 5.72 -3.26
N GLY A 83 -11.42 5.83 -3.58
CA GLY A 83 -11.92 5.54 -4.93
C GLY A 83 -11.32 6.45 -6.03
N LEU A 84 -11.00 7.71 -5.71
CA LEU A 84 -10.34 8.62 -6.65
C LEU A 84 -8.85 8.27 -6.84
N LEU A 85 -8.16 7.90 -5.76
CA LEU A 85 -6.78 7.44 -5.80
C LEU A 85 -6.66 6.10 -6.54
N GLN A 86 -7.63 5.21 -6.40
CA GLN A 86 -7.67 3.94 -7.14
C GLN A 86 -7.85 4.14 -8.66
N ALA A 87 -8.30 5.31 -9.11
CA ALA A 87 -8.44 5.64 -10.53
C ALA A 87 -7.12 6.08 -11.21
N GLN A 88 -6.00 5.98 -10.51
CA GLN A 88 -4.65 6.22 -11.05
C GLN A 88 -4.26 5.14 -12.08
N PRO A 89 -3.63 5.47 -13.22
CA PRO A 89 -3.26 4.48 -14.24
C PRO A 89 -2.37 3.32 -13.77
N PRO A 90 -1.37 3.51 -12.88
CA PRO A 90 -0.57 2.41 -12.33
C PRO A 90 -1.40 1.29 -11.67
N MET A 91 -2.59 1.62 -11.15
CA MET A 91 -3.49 0.66 -10.48
C MET A 91 -3.98 -0.47 -11.39
N ALA A 92 -3.99 -0.23 -12.71
CA ALA A 92 -4.41 -1.19 -13.73
C ALA A 92 -3.24 -2.03 -14.29
N THR A 93 -2.07 -2.02 -13.63
CA THR A 93 -0.85 -2.69 -14.06
C THR A 93 -0.23 -3.51 -12.93
N SER A 94 0.86 -4.24 -13.20
CA SER A 94 1.63 -4.92 -12.15
C SER A 94 2.24 -3.94 -11.15
N MET A 95 2.46 -2.67 -11.51
CA MET A 95 3.09 -1.67 -10.63
C MET A 95 2.35 -1.53 -9.30
N PHE A 96 1.02 -1.67 -9.27
CA PHE A 96 0.27 -1.65 -8.01
C PHE A 96 0.63 -2.84 -7.11
N VAL A 97 0.69 -4.04 -7.69
CA VAL A 97 1.11 -5.23 -6.95
C VAL A 97 2.56 -5.08 -6.48
N ASP A 98 3.44 -4.59 -7.36
CA ASP A 98 4.88 -4.50 -7.16
C ASP A 98 5.28 -3.43 -6.14
N MET A 99 4.54 -2.32 -6.07
CA MET A 99 4.89 -1.15 -5.27
C MET A 99 4.09 -1.02 -3.97
N ASP A 100 2.86 -1.55 -3.93
CA ASP A 100 1.98 -1.44 -2.77
C ASP A 100 1.82 -2.80 -2.08
N VAL A 101 1.19 -3.77 -2.76
CA VAL A 101 0.84 -5.08 -2.16
C VAL A 101 2.07 -5.91 -1.79
N ALA A 102 3.10 -5.88 -2.62
CA ALA A 102 4.42 -6.47 -2.46
C ALA A 102 5.04 -6.25 -1.07
N THR A 103 4.92 -5.02 -0.58
CA THR A 103 5.54 -4.59 0.67
C THR A 103 4.97 -5.35 1.86
N ASN A 104 3.70 -5.78 1.77
CA ASN A 104 2.96 -6.48 2.81
C ASN A 104 3.23 -7.99 2.85
N VAL A 105 4.04 -8.51 1.91
CA VAL A 105 4.44 -9.93 1.85
C VAL A 105 5.73 -10.19 2.62
N THR A 106 6.56 -9.17 2.82
CA THR A 106 7.88 -9.32 3.46
C THR A 106 7.73 -9.65 4.95
N GLY A 107 8.50 -10.64 5.43
CA GLY A 107 8.57 -10.97 6.86
C GLY A 107 7.33 -11.66 7.44
N GLN A 108 6.36 -12.06 6.60
CA GLN A 108 5.12 -12.73 7.00
C GLN A 108 5.31 -14.25 7.23
N PRO A 109 4.48 -14.89 8.07
CA PRO A 109 4.52 -16.34 8.26
C PRO A 109 4.03 -17.08 7.01
N HIS A 110 4.54 -18.30 6.80
CA HIS A 110 4.31 -19.07 5.57
C HIS A 110 2.83 -19.30 5.23
N TRP A 111 1.98 -19.60 6.22
CA TRP A 111 0.55 -19.80 5.99
C TRP A 111 -0.14 -18.54 5.43
N LEU A 112 0.32 -17.36 5.83
CA LEU A 112 -0.21 -16.09 5.35
C LEU A 112 0.33 -15.78 3.96
N LEU A 113 1.60 -16.07 3.68
CA LEU A 113 2.16 -15.95 2.32
C LEU A 113 1.36 -16.73 1.28
N VAL A 114 0.94 -17.96 1.61
CA VAL A 114 0.09 -18.78 0.73
C VAL A 114 -1.26 -18.12 0.49
N LEU A 115 -1.87 -17.54 1.53
CA LEU A 115 -3.13 -16.81 1.42
C LEU A 115 -2.99 -15.54 0.58
N LEU A 116 -1.96 -14.73 0.83
CA LEU A 116 -1.68 -13.50 0.08
C LEU A 116 -1.41 -13.80 -1.40
N GLY A 117 -0.65 -14.85 -1.68
CA GLY A 117 -0.36 -15.29 -3.05
C GLY A 117 -1.62 -15.57 -3.88
N ALA A 118 -2.64 -16.20 -3.28
CA ALA A 118 -3.91 -16.43 -3.97
C ALA A 118 -4.63 -15.12 -4.35
N GLY A 119 -4.60 -14.12 -3.47
CA GLY A 119 -5.18 -12.79 -3.73
C GLY A 119 -4.40 -12.00 -4.78
N ILE A 120 -3.06 -12.01 -4.68
CA ILE A 120 -2.16 -11.38 -5.65
C ILE A 120 -2.36 -11.99 -7.04
N GLN A 121 -2.46 -13.31 -7.14
CA GLN A 121 -2.72 -14.00 -8.41
C GLN A 121 -4.08 -13.61 -8.98
N ALA A 122 -5.14 -13.67 -8.16
CA ALA A 122 -6.50 -13.31 -8.61
C ALA A 122 -6.57 -11.86 -9.12
N TRP A 123 -5.83 -10.94 -8.48
CA TRP A 123 -5.70 -9.56 -8.95
C TRP A 123 -4.93 -9.47 -10.27
N THR A 124 -3.78 -10.15 -10.35
CA THR A 124 -2.84 -10.11 -11.49
C THR A 124 -3.42 -10.76 -12.74
N ASP A 125 -4.27 -11.78 -12.59
CA ASP A 125 -4.96 -12.42 -13.72
C ASP A 125 -5.88 -11.44 -14.46
N HIS A 126 -6.42 -10.42 -13.77
CA HIS A 126 -7.41 -9.49 -14.30
C HIS A 126 -7.17 -8.03 -13.86
N GLN A 127 -5.93 -7.55 -13.92
CA GLN A 127 -5.50 -6.25 -13.35
C GLN A 127 -6.43 -5.07 -13.69
N ILE A 128 -6.77 -4.90 -14.98
CA ILE A 128 -7.64 -3.80 -15.43
C ILE A 128 -9.04 -3.93 -14.83
N ALA A 129 -9.63 -5.13 -14.85
CA ALA A 129 -10.98 -5.35 -14.34
C ALA A 129 -11.04 -5.19 -12.82
N SER A 130 -10.03 -5.70 -12.11
CA SER A 130 -9.88 -5.55 -10.66
C SER A 130 -9.75 -4.08 -10.26
N ALA A 131 -8.93 -3.30 -10.98
CA ALA A 131 -8.79 -1.87 -10.74
C ALA A 131 -10.11 -1.10 -10.99
N VAL A 132 -10.80 -1.38 -12.10
CA VAL A 132 -12.12 -0.77 -12.40
C VAL A 132 -13.12 -1.11 -11.30
N PHE A 133 -13.17 -2.38 -10.88
CA PHE A 133 -14.07 -2.81 -9.82
C PHE A 133 -13.79 -2.10 -8.49
N ALA A 134 -12.52 -2.00 -8.09
CA ALA A 134 -12.09 -1.31 -6.88
C ALA A 134 -12.51 0.17 -6.89
N VAL A 135 -12.29 0.89 -8.00
CA VAL A 135 -12.77 2.27 -8.16
C VAL A 135 -14.29 2.34 -7.95
N LEU A 136 -15.06 1.50 -8.65
CA LEU A 136 -16.52 1.57 -8.62
C LEU A 136 -17.09 1.27 -7.23
N ILE A 137 -16.56 0.27 -6.53
CA ILE A 137 -17.04 -0.10 -5.19
C ILE A 137 -16.67 0.96 -4.15
N GLN A 138 -15.46 1.51 -4.18
CA GLN A 138 -15.01 2.57 -3.27
C GLN A 138 -15.80 3.87 -3.49
N MET A 139 -16.00 4.26 -4.76
CA MET A 139 -16.82 5.40 -5.12
C MET A 139 -18.28 5.22 -4.68
N PHE A 140 -18.84 4.01 -4.85
CA PHE A 140 -20.18 3.69 -4.35
C PHE A 140 -20.28 3.82 -2.83
N ILE A 141 -19.29 3.30 -2.10
CA ILE A 141 -19.25 3.40 -0.63
C ILE A 141 -19.17 4.87 -0.20
N GLY A 142 -18.20 5.63 -0.72
CA GLY A 142 -17.98 7.03 -0.37
C GLY A 142 -19.22 7.88 -0.67
N VAL A 143 -19.70 7.87 -1.91
CA VAL A 143 -20.90 8.63 -2.32
C VAL A 143 -22.15 8.14 -1.58
N GLY A 144 -22.29 6.83 -1.40
CA GLY A 144 -23.43 6.23 -0.70
C GLY A 144 -23.51 6.65 0.76
N ILE A 145 -22.38 6.74 1.48
CA ILE A 145 -22.31 7.29 2.83
C ILE A 145 -22.66 8.79 2.81
N LEU A 146 -22.02 9.57 1.94
CA LEU A 146 -22.19 11.03 1.91
C LEU A 146 -23.63 11.46 1.57
N LEU A 147 -24.25 10.85 0.55
CA LEU A 147 -25.61 11.18 0.12
C LEU A 147 -26.68 10.44 0.94
N GLY A 148 -26.30 9.34 1.58
CA GLY A 148 -27.17 8.46 2.34
C GLY A 148 -27.31 8.84 3.81
N TYR A 149 -26.96 10.06 4.22
CA TYR A 149 -27.04 10.49 5.62
C TYR A 149 -28.42 10.20 6.22
N ARG A 150 -28.45 9.30 7.21
CA ARG A 150 -29.67 8.81 7.90
C ARG A 150 -30.72 8.16 6.99
N ARG A 151 -30.32 7.73 5.79
CA ARG A 151 -31.18 7.04 4.82
C ARG A 151 -30.75 5.58 4.67
N PRO A 152 -31.61 4.69 4.16
CA PRO A 152 -31.27 3.29 3.90
C PRO A 152 -30.02 3.13 3.02
N LEU A 153 -29.83 4.03 2.03
CA LEU A 153 -28.64 4.04 1.16
C LEU A 153 -27.33 4.13 1.96
N GLY A 154 -27.27 5.00 2.96
CA GLY A 154 -26.05 5.14 3.79
C GLY A 154 -25.79 3.89 4.62
N ARG A 155 -26.84 3.21 5.11
CA ARG A 155 -26.68 1.92 5.79
C ARG A 155 -26.18 0.83 4.85
N ILE A 156 -26.73 0.75 3.63
CA ILE A 156 -26.26 -0.18 2.60
C ILE A 156 -24.78 0.08 2.29
N ALA A 157 -24.41 1.34 2.07
CA ALA A 157 -23.03 1.73 1.82
C ALA A 157 -22.08 1.36 2.98
N LEU A 158 -22.51 1.48 4.23
CA LEU A 158 -21.74 1.03 5.39
C LEU A 158 -21.59 -0.51 5.46
N TYR A 159 -22.62 -1.28 5.09
CA TYR A 159 -22.48 -2.74 4.99
C TYR A 159 -21.55 -3.15 3.85
N VAL A 160 -21.67 -2.50 2.70
CA VAL A 160 -20.75 -2.73 1.56
C VAL A 160 -19.32 -2.33 1.96
N SER A 161 -19.14 -1.24 2.71
CA SER A 161 -17.85 -0.85 3.28
C SER A 161 -17.25 -1.97 4.14
N LEU A 162 -18.03 -2.59 5.03
CA LEU A 162 -17.56 -3.71 5.85
C LEU A 162 -17.16 -4.92 5.00
N LEU A 163 -17.99 -5.28 4.00
CA LEU A 163 -17.72 -6.42 3.14
C LEU A 163 -16.48 -6.20 2.27
N TRP A 164 -16.30 -5.00 1.72
CA TRP A 164 -15.15 -4.64 0.90
C TRP A 164 -13.86 -4.52 1.71
N SER A 165 -13.96 -4.07 2.96
CA SER A 165 -12.82 -3.96 3.86
C SER A 165 -12.14 -5.32 4.13
N ILE A 166 -12.89 -6.43 4.16
CA ILE A 166 -12.31 -7.75 4.48
C ILE A 166 -11.21 -8.18 3.48
N PRO A 167 -11.47 -8.26 2.15
CA PRO A 167 -10.43 -8.61 1.21
C PRO A 167 -9.30 -7.58 1.12
N VAL A 168 -9.58 -6.28 1.30
CA VAL A 168 -8.52 -5.25 1.32
C VAL A 168 -7.60 -5.45 2.53
N TRP A 169 -8.15 -5.69 3.72
CA TRP A 169 -7.33 -5.93 4.92
C TRP A 169 -6.50 -7.21 4.81
N ILE A 170 -7.07 -8.28 4.26
CA ILE A 170 -6.37 -9.55 4.11
C ILE A 170 -5.32 -9.45 3.01
N TYR A 171 -5.73 -9.19 1.77
CA TYR A 171 -4.87 -9.31 0.59
C TYR A 171 -4.12 -8.04 0.26
N GLY A 172 -4.73 -6.87 0.47
CA GLY A 172 -4.09 -5.57 0.22
C GLY A 172 -3.09 -5.22 1.32
N GLU A 173 -3.50 -5.28 2.58
CA GLU A 173 -2.68 -4.84 3.74
C GLU A 173 -1.93 -5.97 4.46
N GLY A 174 -2.03 -7.23 4.01
CA GLY A 174 -1.33 -8.35 4.65
C GLY A 174 -1.74 -8.58 6.11
N LEU A 175 -3.03 -8.46 6.43
CA LEU A 175 -3.57 -8.38 7.80
C LEU A 175 -2.98 -7.21 8.61
N GLY A 176 -2.71 -6.10 7.93
CA GLY A 176 -2.09 -4.91 8.51
C GLY A 176 -0.67 -5.14 9.03
N ASN A 177 0.04 -6.13 8.49
CA ASN A 177 1.36 -6.55 8.93
C ASN A 177 1.45 -6.98 10.41
N LEU A 178 0.31 -7.36 11.04
CA LEU A 178 0.29 -7.79 12.45
C LEU A 178 1.16 -9.03 12.74
N PHE A 179 1.40 -9.86 11.73
CA PHE A 179 2.20 -11.08 11.84
C PHE A 179 3.60 -10.94 11.24
N ALA A 180 3.93 -9.77 10.67
CA ALA A 180 5.23 -9.53 10.07
C ALA A 180 6.32 -9.39 11.16
N SER A 181 7.53 -9.86 10.83
CA SER A 181 8.74 -9.66 11.64
C SER A 181 9.18 -8.20 11.59
N GLY A 182 8.49 -7.35 12.36
CA GLY A 182 8.63 -5.89 12.31
C GLY A 182 7.28 -5.17 12.22
N ALA A 183 6.24 -5.69 12.85
CA ALA A 183 4.97 -4.98 12.96
C ALA A 183 5.15 -3.66 13.74
N SER A 184 4.81 -2.53 13.11
CA SER A 184 4.99 -1.19 13.70
C SER A 184 3.90 -0.23 13.28
N TRP A 185 3.60 0.73 14.16
CA TRP A 185 2.76 1.88 13.80
C TRP A 185 3.35 2.67 12.62
N LEU A 186 4.68 2.75 12.52
CA LEU A 186 5.35 3.47 11.44
C LEU A 186 5.07 2.83 10.09
N THR A 187 4.94 1.51 10.02
CA THR A 187 4.62 0.77 8.79
C THR A 187 3.11 0.60 8.58
N GLY A 188 2.28 1.35 9.31
CA GLY A 188 0.82 1.34 9.14
C GLY A 188 0.07 0.25 9.91
N THR A 189 0.72 -0.60 10.73
CA THR A 189 0.03 -1.63 11.53
C THR A 189 -0.98 -0.99 12.51
N PRO A 190 -2.22 -1.51 12.66
CA PRO A 190 -2.77 -2.79 12.18
C PRO A 190 -3.48 -2.72 10.82
N GLY A 191 -3.11 -1.76 9.97
CA GLY A 191 -3.77 -1.47 8.71
C GLY A 191 -4.79 -0.34 8.84
N ALA A 192 -4.93 0.48 7.79
CA ALA A 192 -5.93 1.55 7.73
C ALA A 192 -7.34 0.95 7.75
N VAL A 193 -7.53 -0.21 7.13
CA VAL A 193 -8.82 -0.87 7.00
C VAL A 193 -9.46 -1.25 8.34
N ILE A 194 -8.67 -1.55 9.37
CA ILE A 194 -9.23 -1.79 10.72
C ILE A 194 -9.99 -0.57 11.24
N PHE A 195 -9.54 0.64 10.92
CA PHE A 195 -10.21 1.87 11.30
C PHE A 195 -11.45 2.15 10.42
N TYR A 196 -11.41 1.81 9.12
CA TYR A 196 -12.59 1.82 8.26
C TYR A 196 -13.69 0.89 8.80
N ILE A 197 -13.33 -0.37 9.13
CA ILE A 197 -14.23 -1.36 9.73
C ILE A 197 -14.81 -0.84 11.03
N THR A 198 -13.95 -0.36 11.93
CA THR A 198 -14.38 0.19 13.23
C THR A 198 -15.36 1.34 13.05
N GLY A 199 -15.06 2.27 12.13
CA GLY A 199 -15.92 3.40 11.80
C GLY A 199 -17.29 2.95 11.30
N ALA A 200 -17.31 2.00 10.37
CA ALA A 200 -18.55 1.47 9.81
C ALA A 200 -19.41 0.73 10.86
N ILE A 201 -18.79 -0.09 11.73
CA ILE A 201 -19.50 -0.74 12.85
C ILE A 201 -20.11 0.32 13.78
N TRP A 202 -19.35 1.34 14.18
CA TRP A 202 -19.84 2.39 15.07
C TRP A 202 -21.03 3.16 14.48
N LEU A 203 -21.02 3.43 13.18
CA LEU A 203 -22.11 4.12 12.49
C LEU A 203 -23.33 3.23 12.26
N LEU A 204 -23.16 1.91 12.13
CA LEU A 204 -24.26 0.96 12.00
C LEU A 204 -24.96 0.66 13.33
N LEU A 205 -24.26 0.84 14.46
CA LEU A 205 -24.80 0.59 15.78
C LEU A 205 -25.97 1.51 16.14
N PRO A 206 -26.97 1.00 16.88
CA PRO A 206 -28.11 1.80 17.34
C PRO A 206 -27.72 3.07 18.12
N PRO A 207 -28.52 4.16 18.03
CA PRO A 207 -28.20 5.45 18.66
C PRO A 207 -27.98 5.38 20.18
N LYS A 208 -28.62 4.43 20.86
CA LYS A 208 -28.48 4.19 22.30
C LYS A 208 -27.02 3.98 22.74
N TYR A 209 -26.15 3.43 21.88
CA TYR A 209 -24.74 3.21 22.22
C TYR A 209 -23.91 4.50 22.15
N TRP A 210 -24.32 5.43 21.29
CA TRP A 210 -23.73 6.76 21.20
C TRP A 210 -24.16 7.62 22.39
N THR A 211 -25.45 7.63 22.72
CA THR A 211 -25.98 8.45 23.82
C THR A 211 -25.56 7.96 25.20
N SER A 212 -25.42 6.64 25.40
CA SER A 212 -24.87 6.06 26.63
C SER A 212 -23.37 6.28 26.81
N GLY A 213 -22.66 6.75 25.77
CA GLY A 213 -21.21 6.92 25.78
C GLY A 213 -20.42 5.62 25.63
N LYS A 214 -21.07 4.50 25.30
CA LYS A 214 -20.39 3.20 25.08
C LYS A 214 -19.42 3.25 23.90
N ILE A 215 -19.77 3.94 22.81
CA ILE A 215 -18.85 4.14 21.68
C ILE A 215 -17.57 4.86 22.11
N ALA A 216 -17.70 5.87 22.97
CA ALA A 216 -16.56 6.60 23.53
C ALA A 216 -15.68 5.70 24.41
N GLU A 217 -16.31 4.84 25.20
CA GLU A 217 -15.62 3.88 26.04
C GLU A 217 -14.86 2.83 25.21
N TRP A 218 -15.52 2.19 24.24
CA TRP A 218 -14.94 1.17 23.38
C TRP A 218 -13.84 1.72 22.49
N THR A 219 -14.05 2.89 21.88
CA THR A 219 -13.02 3.56 21.07
C THR A 219 -11.77 3.85 21.89
N ARG A 220 -11.94 4.31 23.14
CA ARG A 220 -10.81 4.56 24.03
C ARG A 220 -10.03 3.28 24.35
N TYR A 221 -10.73 2.18 24.65
CA TYR A 221 -10.06 0.90 24.94
C TYR A 221 -9.40 0.29 23.71
N LEU A 222 -10.06 0.34 22.55
CA LEU A 222 -9.50 -0.12 21.29
C LEU A 222 -8.19 0.60 20.97
N MET A 223 -8.22 1.93 20.98
CA MET A 223 -7.03 2.74 20.70
C MET A 223 -5.95 2.54 21.75
N ALA A 224 -6.31 2.45 23.04
CA ALA A 224 -5.34 2.15 24.09
C ALA A 224 -4.68 0.77 23.88
N GLY A 225 -5.46 -0.23 23.50
CA GLY A 225 -4.97 -1.57 23.17
C GLY A 225 -4.01 -1.56 21.99
N ILE A 226 -4.37 -0.87 20.90
CA ILE A 226 -3.49 -0.71 19.73
C ILE A 226 -2.17 -0.04 20.13
N TRP A 227 -2.23 1.10 20.84
CA TRP A 227 -1.02 1.80 21.25
C TRP A 227 -0.10 0.96 22.13
N LEU A 228 -0.65 0.23 23.11
CA LEU A 228 0.14 -0.63 23.99
C LEU A 228 0.70 -1.86 23.27
N LEU A 229 -0.10 -2.49 22.40
CA LEU A 229 0.34 -3.63 21.61
C LEU A 229 1.51 -3.23 20.71
N LEU A 230 1.38 -2.10 19.99
CA LEU A 230 2.43 -1.61 19.11
C LEU A 230 3.65 -1.09 19.89
N ALA A 231 3.46 -0.53 21.08
CA ALA A 231 4.59 -0.22 21.98
C ALA A 231 5.38 -1.48 22.36
N ILE A 232 4.69 -2.59 22.65
CA ILE A 232 5.32 -3.87 22.93
C ILE A 232 6.04 -4.39 21.68
N PHE A 233 5.36 -4.46 20.53
CA PHE A 233 5.97 -4.95 19.28
C PHE A 233 7.20 -4.13 18.89
N GLN A 234 7.13 -2.81 19.01
CA GLN A 234 8.26 -1.92 18.74
C GLN A 234 9.43 -2.14 19.72
N ALA A 235 9.15 -2.47 20.98
CA ALA A 235 10.15 -2.65 22.02
C ALA A 235 10.82 -4.03 21.99
N LEU A 236 10.21 -5.04 21.37
CA LEU A 236 10.77 -6.39 21.31
C LEU A 236 12.13 -6.39 20.60
N PRO A 237 13.19 -6.97 21.19
CA PRO A 237 14.49 -7.11 20.52
C PRO A 237 14.40 -7.85 19.18
N ALA A 238 13.50 -8.83 19.09
CA ALA A 238 13.24 -9.61 17.89
C ALA A 238 12.71 -8.79 16.72
N SER A 239 12.15 -7.60 16.96
CA SER A 239 11.67 -6.69 15.92
C SER A 239 12.80 -5.92 15.23
N GLY A 240 14.04 -6.01 15.73
CA GLY A 240 15.24 -5.46 15.07
C GLY A 240 15.43 -3.94 15.20
N TYR A 241 14.46 -3.19 15.72
CA TYR A 241 14.48 -1.71 15.78
C TYR A 241 15.54 -1.09 16.71
N TRP A 242 16.20 -1.89 17.53
CA TRP A 242 17.32 -1.44 18.37
C TRP A 242 18.66 -1.41 17.64
N SER A 243 18.71 -1.93 16.41
CA SER A 243 19.90 -1.91 15.54
C SER A 243 19.89 -0.69 14.61
N SER A 244 21.08 -0.33 14.10
CA SER A 244 21.22 0.75 13.11
C SER A 244 20.40 0.51 11.84
N GLN A 245 20.12 -0.74 11.49
CA GLN A 245 19.41 -1.09 10.26
C GLN A 245 17.88 -1.11 10.44
N GLY A 246 17.37 -1.34 11.66
CA GLY A 246 15.95 -1.59 11.90
C GLY A 246 15.04 -0.43 11.47
N LEU A 247 15.17 0.72 12.14
CA LEU A 247 14.40 1.92 11.78
C LEU A 247 14.86 2.56 10.46
N TYR A 248 16.16 2.46 10.16
CA TYR A 248 16.71 2.91 8.88
C TYR A 248 15.95 2.28 7.72
N ASN A 249 15.72 0.96 7.74
CA ASN A 249 15.01 0.26 6.69
C ASN A 249 13.57 0.74 6.53
N VAL A 250 12.86 1.00 7.63
CA VAL A 250 11.48 1.52 7.58
C VAL A 250 11.42 2.83 6.80
N PHE A 251 12.29 3.79 7.15
CA PHE A 251 12.31 5.09 6.46
C PHE A 251 12.87 5.00 5.05
N ARG A 252 13.86 4.15 4.83
CA ARG A 252 14.49 3.91 3.53
C ARG A 252 13.47 3.46 2.48
N TYR A 253 12.56 2.55 2.81
CA TYR A 253 11.53 2.12 1.84
C TYR A 253 10.71 3.30 1.31
N ASN A 254 10.36 4.25 2.17
CA ASN A 254 9.63 5.45 1.78
C ASN A 254 10.48 6.38 0.89
N THR A 255 11.82 6.33 0.98
CA THR A 255 12.69 7.12 0.09
C THR A 255 12.76 6.60 -1.35
N LEU A 256 12.27 5.38 -1.59
CA LEU A 256 12.24 4.77 -2.93
C LEU A 256 11.09 5.32 -3.78
N MET A 257 10.09 5.95 -3.15
CA MET A 257 8.95 6.55 -3.84
C MET A 257 9.34 7.90 -4.43
N PRO A 258 9.21 8.11 -5.76
CA PRO A 258 9.50 9.40 -6.37
C PRO A 258 8.53 10.48 -5.87
N GLN A 259 9.06 11.47 -5.13
CA GLN A 259 8.25 12.58 -4.61
C GLN A 259 9.04 13.90 -4.48
N PRO A 260 8.37 15.07 -4.40
CA PRO A 260 9.03 16.34 -4.19
C PRO A 260 9.92 16.37 -2.93
N ALA A 261 11.06 17.06 -3.01
CA ALA A 261 12.05 17.15 -1.94
C ALA A 261 11.46 17.60 -0.60
N ILE A 262 10.45 18.49 -0.61
CA ILE A 262 9.79 18.93 0.62
C ILE A 262 9.19 17.78 1.42
N PHE A 263 8.72 16.71 0.77
CA PHE A 263 8.18 15.52 1.42
C PHE A 263 9.27 14.48 1.72
N LEU A 264 10.23 14.33 0.80
CA LEU A 264 11.30 13.34 0.86
C LEU A 264 12.42 13.67 1.87
N ASP A 265 12.82 14.94 1.98
CA ASP A 265 13.99 15.35 2.78
C ASP A 265 13.81 15.01 4.27
N PRO A 266 12.64 15.22 4.91
CA PRO A 266 12.44 14.83 6.30
C PRO A 266 12.51 13.30 6.52
N ILE A 267 12.05 12.52 5.55
CA ILE A 267 12.13 11.04 5.59
C ILE A 267 13.58 10.60 5.46
N THR A 268 14.33 11.21 4.54
CA THR A 268 15.76 10.96 4.32
C THR A 268 16.58 11.32 5.58
N TRP A 269 16.23 12.43 6.24
CA TRP A 269 16.79 12.80 7.54
C TRP A 269 16.50 11.74 8.60
N ALA A 270 15.25 11.32 8.74
CA ALA A 270 14.87 10.29 9.71
C ALA A 270 15.58 8.93 9.44
N MET A 271 15.71 8.56 8.17
CA MET A 271 16.48 7.41 7.72
C MET A 271 17.94 7.49 8.22
N HIS A 272 18.64 8.58 7.93
CA HIS A 272 20.03 8.76 8.34
C HIS A 272 20.19 8.79 9.87
N GLU A 273 19.42 9.63 10.57
CA GLU A 273 19.56 9.82 12.02
C GLU A 273 19.20 8.56 12.81
N SER A 274 18.19 7.80 12.36
CA SER A 274 17.82 6.54 13.02
C SER A 274 18.90 5.47 12.92
N SER A 275 19.79 5.54 11.91
CA SER A 275 20.95 4.66 11.78
C SER A 275 22.08 5.02 12.75
N LEU A 276 22.26 6.32 13.04
CA LEU A 276 23.26 6.82 13.97
C LEU A 276 22.85 6.65 15.43
N TYR A 277 21.56 6.86 15.72
CA TYR A 277 21.01 6.85 17.08
C TYR A 277 19.82 5.88 17.24
N PRO A 278 19.98 4.59 16.90
CA PRO A 278 18.86 3.64 16.83
C PRO A 278 18.14 3.47 18.17
N VAL A 279 18.90 3.36 19.26
CA VAL A 279 18.34 3.20 20.62
C VAL A 279 17.51 4.42 21.03
N LEU A 280 17.96 5.63 20.71
CA LEU A 280 17.26 6.87 21.06
C LEU A 280 15.93 6.97 20.30
N PHE A 281 15.96 6.83 18.98
CA PHE A 281 14.76 6.93 18.14
C PHE A 281 13.74 5.85 18.53
N ASN A 282 14.18 4.61 18.70
CA ASN A 282 13.27 3.53 19.07
C ASN A 282 12.68 3.74 20.48
N SER A 283 13.49 4.20 21.44
CA SER A 283 13.01 4.53 22.79
C SER A 283 11.92 5.61 22.77
N ILE A 284 12.09 6.65 21.93
CA ILE A 284 11.09 7.72 21.79
C ILE A 284 9.78 7.16 21.23
N ILE A 285 9.85 6.36 20.16
CA ILE A 285 8.67 5.76 19.52
C ILE A 285 7.91 4.87 20.52
N VAL A 286 8.63 3.97 21.22
CA VAL A 286 8.05 3.11 22.25
C VAL A 286 7.43 3.94 23.38
N ALA A 287 8.15 4.95 23.88
CA ALA A 287 7.69 5.78 24.99
C ALA A 287 6.43 6.58 24.64
N VAL A 288 6.35 7.14 23.42
CA VAL A 288 5.17 7.87 22.97
C VAL A 288 3.97 6.94 22.85
N MET A 289 4.11 5.78 22.20
CA MET A 289 3.00 4.82 22.09
C MET A 289 2.55 4.30 23.46
N ALA A 290 3.49 3.95 24.34
CA ALA A 290 3.17 3.53 25.71
C ALA A 290 2.47 4.65 26.50
N TYR A 291 2.95 5.89 26.40
CA TYR A 291 2.32 7.06 27.01
C TYR A 291 0.86 7.23 26.52
N LEU A 292 0.64 7.19 25.21
CA LEU A 292 -0.71 7.34 24.64
C LEU A 292 -1.64 6.25 25.16
N GLY A 293 -1.20 4.99 25.12
CA GLY A 293 -1.96 3.85 25.61
C GLY A 293 -2.32 3.94 27.10
N VAL A 294 -1.32 4.14 27.96
CA VAL A 294 -1.50 4.23 29.42
C VAL A 294 -2.41 5.40 29.79
N MET A 295 -2.16 6.60 29.23
CA MET A 295 -2.94 7.79 29.55
C MET A 295 -4.40 7.66 29.15
N MET A 296 -4.68 6.95 28.04
CA MET A 296 -6.04 6.59 27.66
C MET A 296 -6.67 5.62 28.66
N LEU A 297 -5.98 4.58 29.13
CA LEU A 297 -6.50 3.64 30.13
C LEU A 297 -6.87 4.32 31.45
N ILE A 298 -5.97 5.16 31.98
CA ILE A 298 -6.17 5.87 33.25
C ILE A 298 -7.01 7.15 33.10
N LYS A 299 -7.53 7.43 31.89
CA LYS A 299 -8.39 8.58 31.57
C LYS A 299 -7.74 9.95 31.83
N ARG A 300 -6.40 10.05 31.79
CA ARG A 300 -5.66 11.33 31.94
C ARG A 300 -5.39 11.98 30.59
N THR A 301 -6.43 12.43 29.91
CA THR A 301 -6.35 12.87 28.50
C THR A 301 -6.55 14.37 28.36
N GLY A 302 -5.68 15.13 29.04
CA GLY A 302 -5.68 16.60 29.05
C GLY A 302 -5.07 17.24 27.80
N LYS A 303 -4.71 18.53 27.87
CA LYS A 303 -4.12 19.28 26.74
C LYS A 303 -2.81 18.66 26.24
N LEU A 304 -1.92 18.29 27.16
CA LEU A 304 -0.63 17.68 26.81
C LEU A 304 -0.83 16.37 26.04
N PHE A 305 -1.74 15.52 26.50
CA PHE A 305 -2.06 14.26 25.81
C PHE A 305 -2.46 14.52 24.35
N TRP A 306 -3.38 15.47 24.10
CA TRP A 306 -3.81 15.76 22.73
C TRP A 306 -2.73 16.42 21.88
N ALA A 307 -1.87 17.26 22.47
CA ALA A 307 -0.73 17.82 21.76
C ALA A 307 0.24 16.71 21.31
N VAL A 308 0.55 15.76 22.21
CA VAL A 308 1.38 14.59 21.90
C VAL A 308 0.70 13.70 20.86
N THR A 309 -0.59 13.42 20.99
CA THR A 309 -1.35 12.61 20.00
C THR A 309 -1.30 13.23 18.61
N ILE A 310 -1.59 14.53 18.47
CA ILE A 310 -1.63 15.20 17.17
C ILE A 310 -0.22 15.23 16.56
N LEU A 311 0.79 15.57 17.36
CA LEU A 311 2.18 15.57 16.91
C LEU A 311 2.63 14.17 16.50
N TRP A 312 2.35 13.16 17.31
CA TRP A 312 2.68 11.76 17.03
C TRP A 312 2.03 11.29 15.74
N ILE A 313 0.70 11.46 15.60
CA ILE A 313 -0.02 11.09 14.38
C ILE A 313 0.57 11.79 13.17
N PHE A 314 0.82 13.11 13.23
CA PHE A 314 1.39 13.83 12.09
C PHE A 314 2.81 13.38 11.74
N VAL A 315 3.70 13.25 12.72
CA VAL A 315 5.10 12.85 12.50
C VAL A 315 5.19 11.42 11.99
N SER A 316 4.44 10.49 12.59
CA SER A 316 4.42 9.10 12.15
C SER A 316 3.77 8.93 10.77
N TRP A 317 2.75 9.72 10.46
CA TRP A 317 2.10 9.73 9.14
C TRP A 317 3.06 10.18 8.04
N TRP A 318 3.79 11.26 8.28
CA TRP A 318 4.76 11.77 7.32
C TRP A 318 5.98 10.87 7.22
N LEU A 319 6.68 10.63 8.34
CA LEU A 319 7.98 9.98 8.30
C LEU A 319 7.86 8.47 8.06
N GLY A 320 6.92 7.82 8.75
CA GLY A 320 6.75 6.36 8.72
C GLY A 320 5.85 5.86 7.59
N GLN A 321 4.71 6.53 7.39
CA GLN A 321 3.67 6.07 6.45
C GLN A 321 3.70 6.83 5.10
N ASP A 322 4.66 7.74 4.92
CA ASP A 322 4.87 8.53 3.68
C ASP A 322 3.60 9.24 3.14
N PHE A 323 2.73 9.66 4.06
CA PHE A 323 1.37 10.12 3.80
C PHE A 323 0.41 9.11 3.13
N GLY A 324 0.93 8.05 2.51
CA GLY A 324 0.17 7.03 1.78
C GLY A 324 -0.28 7.43 0.37
N ILE A 325 -0.13 8.70 -0.05
CA ILE A 325 -0.78 9.22 -1.28
C ILE A 325 0.17 9.87 -2.29
N VAL A 326 1.44 10.11 -1.95
CA VAL A 326 2.32 10.95 -2.77
C VAL A 326 3.07 10.14 -3.85
N GLY A 327 3.22 8.83 -3.68
CA GLY A 327 4.04 7.96 -4.54
C GLY A 327 3.40 7.44 -5.85
N GLY A 328 2.17 7.84 -6.19
CA GLY A 328 1.54 7.49 -7.48
C GLY A 328 0.89 6.10 -7.59
N VAL A 329 0.96 5.30 -6.52
CA VAL A 329 0.24 4.00 -6.34
C VAL A 329 -0.48 3.93 -4.99
N GLY A 330 -0.51 5.04 -4.25
CA GLY A 330 -1.20 5.11 -2.97
C GLY A 330 -2.70 4.92 -3.14
N THR A 331 -3.30 4.03 -2.35
CA THR A 331 -4.74 3.77 -2.33
C THR A 331 -5.45 4.67 -1.33
N ASP A 332 -4.87 4.90 -0.14
CA ASP A 332 -5.47 5.74 0.89
C ASP A 332 -4.42 6.50 1.76
N PRO A 333 -4.86 7.44 2.62
CA PRO A 333 -3.97 8.21 3.51
C PRO A 333 -3.30 7.42 4.65
N GLN A 334 -3.33 6.10 4.63
CA GLN A 334 -2.82 5.19 5.66
C GLN A 334 -3.54 5.29 7.02
N ALA A 335 -3.08 4.50 7.99
CA ALA A 335 -3.71 4.33 9.30
C ALA A 335 -3.82 5.62 10.13
N ALA A 336 -2.88 6.54 10.00
CA ALA A 336 -2.76 7.68 10.92
C ALA A 336 -3.95 8.68 10.87
N PRO A 337 -4.40 9.19 9.70
CA PRO A 337 -5.59 10.04 9.60
C PRO A 337 -6.87 9.35 10.07
N LEU A 338 -7.00 8.05 9.79
CA LEU A 338 -8.16 7.26 10.19
C LEU A 338 -8.22 7.03 11.70
N ALA A 339 -7.08 6.72 12.33
CA ALA A 339 -6.98 6.63 13.78
C ALA A 339 -7.39 7.94 14.44
N LEU A 340 -6.94 9.09 13.90
CA LEU A 340 -7.34 10.40 14.40
C LEU A 340 -8.84 10.64 14.23
N LEU A 341 -9.43 10.28 13.08
CA LEU A 341 -10.86 10.39 12.83
C LEU A 341 -11.66 9.58 13.86
N ILE A 342 -11.26 8.34 14.13
CA ILE A 342 -11.88 7.46 15.12
C ILE A 342 -11.72 8.05 16.53
N MET A 343 -10.54 8.54 16.91
CA MET A 343 -10.31 9.18 18.22
C MET A 343 -11.16 10.45 18.41
N LEU A 344 -11.30 11.29 17.37
CA LEU A 344 -12.11 12.51 17.44
C LEU A 344 -13.61 12.21 17.43
N GLY A 345 -14.07 11.43 16.46
CA GLY A 345 -15.49 11.10 16.26
C GLY A 345 -15.99 10.09 17.27
N GLY A 346 -15.32 8.95 17.38
CA GLY A 346 -15.69 7.82 18.22
C GLY A 346 -15.40 8.02 19.71
N TRP A 347 -14.55 8.96 20.11
CA TRP A 347 -14.23 9.18 21.53
C TRP A 347 -14.39 10.62 22.03
N TRP A 348 -13.67 11.61 21.49
CA TRP A 348 -13.67 12.98 22.03
C TRP A 348 -15.01 13.71 21.86
N TYR A 349 -15.63 13.61 20.69
CA TYR A 349 -16.91 14.23 20.37
C TYR A 349 -18.10 13.27 20.49
N ALA A 350 -17.87 11.98 20.77
CA ALA A 350 -18.89 10.94 20.81
C ALA A 350 -20.02 11.18 21.82
N ARG A 351 -19.80 12.00 22.86
CA ARG A 351 -20.83 12.33 23.88
C ARG A 351 -21.35 13.76 23.79
N LYS A 352 -20.78 14.60 22.91
CA LYS A 352 -21.14 16.02 22.81
C LYS A 352 -22.36 16.15 21.90
N VAL A 353 -23.54 16.34 22.50
CA VAL A 353 -24.79 16.50 21.74
C VAL A 353 -24.80 17.82 20.99
N GLU A 354 -25.20 17.78 19.72
CA GLU A 354 -25.42 18.99 18.93
C GLU A 354 -26.71 19.67 19.41
N SER A 355 -26.60 20.77 20.15
CA SER A 355 -27.78 21.46 20.68
C SER A 355 -28.61 22.04 19.53
N ASN A 356 -29.75 21.43 19.21
CA ASN A 356 -30.82 22.04 18.41
C ASN A 356 -31.60 23.10 19.20
N ARG A 357 -30.95 23.81 20.14
CA ARG A 357 -31.57 25.01 20.71
C ARG A 357 -31.64 26.03 19.57
N PRO A 358 -32.81 26.59 19.24
CA PRO A 358 -32.83 27.80 18.43
C PRO A 358 -31.88 28.78 19.11
N LYS A 359 -30.84 29.20 18.38
CA LYS A 359 -29.95 30.24 18.91
C LYS A 359 -30.86 31.40 19.33
N PRO A 360 -30.73 31.95 20.54
CA PRO A 360 -31.38 33.21 20.86
C PRO A 360 -31.08 34.15 19.69
N VAL A 361 -32.10 34.82 19.17
CA VAL A 361 -31.92 35.85 18.17
C VAL A 361 -31.16 36.98 18.88
N GLU A 362 -29.84 36.86 18.93
CA GLU A 362 -28.95 37.93 19.37
C GLU A 362 -29.10 39.05 18.34
N PRO A 363 -29.28 40.31 18.81
CA PRO A 363 -29.51 41.43 17.93
C PRO A 363 -28.36 41.54 16.92
N LEU A 364 -28.77 41.80 15.68
CA LEU A 364 -28.01 41.81 14.43
C LEU A 364 -26.95 42.92 14.41
N VAL A 365 -25.99 42.92 15.33
CA VAL A 365 -24.87 43.88 15.32
C VAL A 365 -23.57 43.16 15.71
N ALA A 366 -22.60 43.23 14.79
CA ALA A 366 -21.16 42.99 14.98
C ALA A 366 -20.61 41.55 15.11
N ARG A 367 -20.93 40.64 14.18
CA ARG A 367 -20.11 39.40 13.97
C ARG A 367 -19.88 39.01 12.50
N SER A 368 -19.62 39.97 11.61
CA SER A 368 -19.32 39.68 10.20
C SER A 368 -17.84 39.36 9.89
N MET A 369 -16.88 39.58 10.81
CA MET A 369 -15.45 39.36 10.53
C MET A 369 -14.87 38.03 11.01
N VAL A 370 -15.30 37.47 12.15
CA VAL A 370 -14.62 36.30 12.76
C VAL A 370 -15.03 34.95 12.15
N LYS A 371 -16.22 34.85 11.54
CA LYS A 371 -16.63 33.61 10.83
C LYS A 371 -16.04 33.47 9.43
N LYS A 372 -15.62 34.56 8.79
CA LYS A 372 -14.96 34.51 7.48
C LYS A 372 -13.56 33.91 7.57
N LEU A 373 -12.84 34.09 8.68
CA LEU A 373 -11.47 33.55 8.81
C LEU A 373 -11.41 32.03 9.08
N GLY A 374 -12.38 31.47 9.81
CA GLY A 374 -12.41 30.03 10.11
C GLY A 374 -12.93 29.14 8.97
N TRP A 375 -13.72 29.70 8.04
CA TRP A 375 -14.11 28.99 6.82
C TRP A 375 -13.02 29.02 5.76
N ILE A 376 -12.18 30.07 5.76
CA ILE A 376 -11.04 30.18 4.85
C ILE A 376 -9.95 29.18 5.25
N SER A 377 -9.67 28.91 6.52
CA SER A 377 -8.60 27.96 6.90
C SER A 377 -8.88 26.50 6.50
N THR A 378 -10.11 25.99 6.67
CA THR A 378 -10.45 24.61 6.25
C THR A 378 -10.68 24.50 4.76
N SER A 379 -11.30 25.51 4.13
CA SER A 379 -11.55 25.47 2.68
C SER A 379 -10.27 25.73 1.88
N VAL A 380 -9.31 26.50 2.41
CA VAL A 380 -8.00 26.71 1.78
C VAL A 380 -7.10 25.50 2.00
N LEU A 381 -7.17 24.79 3.14
CA LEU A 381 -6.46 23.51 3.29
C LEU A 381 -7.03 22.41 2.39
N THR A 382 -8.37 22.28 2.28
CA THR A 382 -9.02 21.35 1.34
C THR A 382 -8.83 21.77 -0.11
N ALA A 383 -8.85 23.07 -0.43
CA ALA A 383 -8.60 23.57 -1.78
C ALA A 383 -7.11 23.51 -2.14
N LEU A 384 -6.17 23.67 -1.20
CA LEU A 384 -4.73 23.42 -1.44
C LEU A 384 -4.48 21.92 -1.62
N PHE A 385 -5.18 21.04 -0.88
CA PHE A 385 -5.12 19.60 -1.08
C PHE A 385 -5.69 19.18 -2.45
N LEU A 386 -6.78 19.82 -2.89
CA LEU A 386 -7.35 19.60 -4.22
C LEU A 386 -6.55 20.29 -5.33
N LEU A 387 -5.99 21.48 -5.12
CA LEU A 387 -5.19 22.24 -6.10
C LEU A 387 -3.78 21.65 -6.28
N PHE A 388 -3.17 21.08 -5.24
CA PHE A 388 -1.89 20.37 -5.36
C PHE A 388 -2.06 18.89 -5.72
N GLY A 389 -3.22 18.27 -5.44
CA GLY A 389 -3.54 16.91 -5.87
C GLY A 389 -4.06 16.79 -7.32
N PHE A 390 -4.60 17.87 -7.91
CA PHE A 390 -5.13 17.86 -9.29
C PHE A 390 -4.32 18.66 -10.33
N ALA A 391 -3.21 19.28 -9.96
CA ALA A 391 -2.38 20.05 -10.90
C ALA A 391 -1.14 19.28 -11.37
N ILE A 392 -1.33 18.16 -12.07
CA ILE A 392 -0.39 17.75 -13.13
C ILE A 392 -1.19 17.61 -14.42
N PRO A 393 -1.24 18.66 -15.25
CA PRO A 393 -1.74 18.50 -16.62
C PRO A 393 -0.66 17.80 -17.44
N GLN A 394 -1.01 16.67 -18.06
CA GLN A 394 -0.31 16.19 -19.25
C GLN A 394 -1.28 16.29 -20.42
N VAL A 395 -1.34 17.49 -21.01
CA VAL A 395 -1.75 17.66 -22.40
C VAL A 395 -0.47 17.61 -23.23
N VAL A 396 -0.26 16.52 -23.97
CA VAL A 396 0.35 16.58 -25.30
C VAL A 396 -0.38 15.54 -26.16
N VAL A 397 -1.12 16.06 -27.14
CA VAL A 397 -1.65 15.31 -28.28
C VAL A 397 -0.49 15.09 -29.26
N ALA A 398 -0.17 13.84 -29.58
CA ALA A 398 0.52 13.51 -30.83
C ALA A 398 0.24 12.05 -31.23
N GLN A 399 0.08 11.88 -32.54
CA GLN A 399 -0.44 10.76 -33.32
C GLN A 399 -0.05 9.34 -32.88
N GLY A 400 -1.04 8.46 -32.98
CA GLY A 400 -0.92 7.06 -32.65
C GLY A 400 0.04 6.29 -33.55
N ASP A 401 0.81 5.40 -32.92
CA ASP A 401 1.66 4.46 -33.61
C ASP A 401 0.80 3.34 -34.23
N LYS A 402 0.81 3.35 -35.56
CA LYS A 402 0.87 2.10 -36.31
C LYS A 402 2.17 1.39 -35.92
N PRO A 403 2.22 0.05 -35.93
CA PRO A 403 3.46 -0.68 -35.67
C PRO A 403 4.55 -0.23 -36.66
N ALA A 404 5.74 0.09 -36.14
CA ALA A 404 6.89 0.38 -36.99
C ALA A 404 7.22 -0.85 -37.87
N PRO A 405 7.59 -0.65 -39.14
CA PRO A 405 8.00 -1.74 -40.02
C PRO A 405 9.27 -2.39 -39.51
N THR A 406 9.25 -3.71 -39.40
CA THR A 406 10.41 -4.57 -39.17
C THR A 406 11.51 -4.29 -40.19
N PRO A 407 12.74 -3.93 -39.78
CA PRO A 407 13.89 -4.02 -40.66
C PRO A 407 14.15 -5.49 -40.99
N HIS A 408 14.13 -5.83 -42.28
CA HIS A 408 14.59 -7.12 -42.77
C HIS A 408 16.06 -7.32 -42.41
N TYR A 409 16.35 -8.27 -41.52
CA TYR A 409 17.67 -8.86 -41.39
C TYR A 409 17.62 -10.26 -41.99
N HIS A 410 18.43 -10.51 -43.02
CA HIS A 410 18.56 -11.84 -43.61
C HIS A 410 19.28 -12.80 -42.65
N PRO A 411 18.89 -14.09 -42.64
CA PRO A 411 19.12 -15.00 -41.54
C PRO A 411 20.53 -15.62 -41.56
N ALA A 412 21.10 -15.82 -40.38
CA ALA A 412 21.93 -16.98 -40.12
C ALA A 412 21.14 -17.93 -39.20
N ALA A 413 21.03 -19.20 -39.59
CA ALA A 413 20.49 -20.30 -38.78
C ALA A 413 21.57 -21.40 -38.68
N PRO A 414 21.46 -22.45 -37.83
CA PRO A 414 20.64 -22.74 -36.61
C PRO A 414 21.58 -23.26 -35.47
N PRO A 415 21.18 -23.97 -34.36
CA PRO A 415 19.88 -24.54 -33.94
C PRO A 415 19.50 -24.16 -32.48
N THR A 416 18.37 -24.44 -31.83
CA THR A 416 17.04 -25.03 -32.07
C THR A 416 16.27 -24.82 -30.76
N THR A 417 14.99 -24.44 -30.84
CA THR A 417 13.92 -24.75 -29.86
C THR A 417 14.15 -24.42 -28.37
N PHE A 418 13.64 -23.26 -27.95
CA PHE A 418 13.31 -22.98 -26.56
C PHE A 418 12.18 -23.91 -26.04
N ASN A 419 12.25 -24.24 -24.74
CA ASN A 419 11.28 -24.93 -23.83
C ASN A 419 11.45 -26.46 -23.61
N PRO A 420 11.72 -27.02 -22.39
CA PRO A 420 11.47 -26.58 -20.98
C PRO A 420 12.44 -25.53 -20.41
N HIS A 421 13.30 -25.06 -21.32
CA HIS A 421 14.45 -24.20 -21.29
C HIS A 421 14.23 -22.68 -21.02
N LYS A 422 13.41 -22.24 -20.05
CA LYS A 422 13.26 -20.79 -19.81
C LYS A 422 14.45 -20.13 -19.11
N TRP A 423 14.91 -20.68 -17.97
CA TRP A 423 15.98 -20.05 -17.18
C TRP A 423 17.31 -20.80 -17.16
N MET A 424 17.34 -22.07 -17.58
CA MET A 424 18.57 -22.86 -17.57
C MET A 424 18.64 -23.82 -18.76
N GLN A 425 19.76 -23.79 -19.47
CA GLN A 425 20.11 -24.72 -20.53
C GLN A 425 21.50 -25.28 -20.24
N TYR A 426 21.77 -26.53 -20.57
CA TYR A 426 23.09 -27.09 -20.29
C TYR A 426 23.51 -28.12 -21.32
N ASN A 427 24.82 -28.28 -21.46
CA ASN A 427 25.43 -29.26 -22.33
C ASN A 427 26.41 -30.12 -21.53
N VAL A 428 26.05 -31.40 -21.38
CA VAL A 428 26.82 -32.38 -20.60
C VAL A 428 28.19 -32.67 -21.23
N LYS A 429 28.30 -32.62 -22.56
CA LYS A 429 29.57 -32.89 -23.27
C LYS A 429 30.60 -31.80 -23.01
N THR A 430 30.18 -30.55 -23.06
CA THR A 430 31.05 -29.39 -22.83
C THR A 430 31.12 -28.98 -21.36
N LYS A 431 30.29 -29.58 -20.48
CA LYS A 431 30.14 -29.20 -19.06
C LYS A 431 29.84 -27.72 -18.88
N THR A 432 28.98 -27.18 -19.75
CA THR A 432 28.54 -25.79 -19.72
C THR A 432 27.07 -25.69 -19.34
N VAL A 433 26.70 -24.65 -18.60
CA VAL A 433 25.32 -24.28 -18.29
C VAL A 433 25.12 -22.81 -18.60
N HIS A 434 24.09 -22.51 -19.39
CA HIS A 434 23.57 -21.17 -19.61
C HIS A 434 22.46 -20.91 -18.61
N LEU A 435 22.59 -19.83 -17.84
CA LEU A 435 21.63 -19.42 -16.82
C LEU A 435 21.09 -18.04 -17.18
N LEU A 436 19.77 -17.88 -17.21
CA LEU A 436 19.11 -16.59 -17.23
C LEU A 436 18.74 -16.22 -15.80
N LEU A 437 19.00 -14.96 -15.42
CA LEU A 437 18.68 -14.38 -14.13
C LEU A 437 17.90 -13.08 -14.37
N GLU A 438 16.58 -13.13 -14.19
CA GLU A 438 15.70 -11.98 -14.32
C GLU A 438 15.46 -11.35 -12.95
N ALA A 439 15.97 -10.14 -12.70
CA ALA A 439 15.59 -9.36 -11.53
C ALA A 439 14.19 -8.79 -11.75
N SER A 440 13.20 -9.32 -11.01
CA SER A 440 11.79 -8.98 -11.21
C SER A 440 11.04 -9.00 -9.89
N VAL A 441 9.72 -8.81 -9.96
CA VAL A 441 8.81 -9.14 -8.87
C VAL A 441 8.35 -10.58 -9.05
N ASN A 442 8.33 -11.36 -7.96
CA ASN A 442 7.79 -12.70 -8.01
C ASN A 442 6.25 -12.73 -8.06
N HIS A 443 5.73 -13.95 -8.23
CA HIS A 443 4.30 -14.27 -8.14
C HIS A 443 3.63 -13.79 -6.84
N PHE A 444 4.42 -13.49 -5.81
CA PHE A 444 3.98 -13.03 -4.50
C PHE A 444 4.32 -11.55 -4.26
N GLY A 445 4.61 -10.75 -5.28
CA GLY A 445 4.87 -9.32 -5.11
C GLY A 445 6.26 -8.97 -4.56
N SER A 446 7.08 -9.90 -4.06
CA SER A 446 8.40 -9.56 -3.48
C SER A 446 9.51 -9.47 -4.53
N LEU A 447 10.55 -8.69 -4.22
CA LEU A 447 11.80 -8.62 -4.99
C LEU A 447 12.40 -10.01 -5.21
N ALA A 448 12.71 -10.37 -6.44
CA ALA A 448 12.95 -11.75 -6.82
C ALA A 448 13.93 -11.93 -7.98
N PHE A 449 14.47 -13.14 -8.09
CA PHE A 449 15.13 -13.65 -9.29
C PHE A 449 14.25 -14.69 -9.97
N ASP A 450 14.00 -14.52 -11.26
CA ASP A 450 13.22 -15.44 -12.11
C ASP A 450 11.82 -15.73 -11.54
N GLY A 451 11.24 -14.75 -10.85
CA GLY A 451 9.93 -14.88 -10.22
C GLY A 451 9.91 -15.65 -8.89
N TYR A 452 11.07 -15.81 -8.23
CA TYR A 452 11.20 -16.43 -6.89
C TYR A 452 12.07 -15.59 -5.94
N ALA A 453 11.64 -15.49 -4.67
CA ALA A 453 12.37 -14.78 -3.61
C ALA A 453 12.67 -15.70 -2.43
N ASN A 454 13.39 -15.21 -1.43
CA ASN A 454 13.61 -15.84 -0.12
C ASN A 454 14.14 -17.29 -0.20
N GLY A 455 14.90 -17.60 -1.26
CA GLY A 455 15.43 -18.95 -1.47
C GLY A 455 14.39 -20.01 -1.86
N PHE A 456 13.22 -19.62 -2.33
CA PHE A 456 12.22 -20.55 -2.89
C PHE A 456 12.73 -21.24 -4.17
N MET A 457 13.64 -20.60 -4.89
CA MET A 457 14.38 -21.23 -5.99
C MET A 457 15.76 -21.71 -5.52
N THR A 458 16.13 -22.92 -5.96
CA THR A 458 17.45 -23.52 -5.77
C THR A 458 18.03 -23.96 -7.10
N ILE A 459 19.14 -23.34 -7.49
CA ILE A 459 19.95 -23.71 -8.65
C ILE A 459 21.07 -24.61 -8.16
N THR A 460 21.19 -25.83 -8.68
CA THR A 460 22.29 -26.74 -8.37
C THR A 460 23.14 -26.99 -9.61
N ILE A 461 24.42 -26.66 -9.52
CA ILE A 461 25.41 -26.83 -10.60
C ILE A 461 26.43 -27.91 -10.21
N PRO A 462 26.80 -28.83 -11.12
CA PRO A 462 27.86 -29.77 -10.85
C PRO A 462 29.21 -29.08 -10.65
N LYS A 463 30.02 -29.60 -9.73
CA LYS A 463 31.40 -29.13 -9.53
C LYS A 463 32.21 -29.18 -10.82
N GLY A 464 32.95 -28.10 -11.08
CA GLY A 464 33.86 -27.95 -12.21
C GLY A 464 33.18 -27.59 -13.53
N TRP A 465 31.87 -27.32 -13.54
CA TRP A 465 31.17 -26.85 -14.72
C TRP A 465 31.32 -25.34 -14.91
N THR A 466 31.31 -24.92 -16.18
CA THR A 466 31.29 -23.51 -16.57
C THR A 466 29.85 -23.01 -16.58
N VAL A 467 29.63 -21.86 -15.96
CA VAL A 467 28.35 -21.16 -15.90
C VAL A 467 28.46 -19.89 -16.72
N ASP A 468 27.62 -19.78 -17.74
CA ASP A 468 27.44 -18.58 -18.55
C ASP A 468 26.10 -17.96 -18.18
N ALA A 469 26.13 -16.83 -17.48
CA ALA A 469 24.93 -16.17 -16.97
C ALA A 469 24.57 -14.94 -17.80
N THR A 470 23.28 -14.83 -18.13
CA THR A 470 22.64 -13.63 -18.66
C THR A 470 21.78 -13.05 -17.55
N PHE A 471 22.04 -11.80 -17.20
CA PHE A 471 21.26 -11.04 -16.23
C PHE A 471 20.43 -9.99 -16.96
N ILE A 472 19.18 -9.82 -16.57
CA ILE A 472 18.32 -8.72 -17.02
C ILE A 472 17.59 -8.12 -15.83
N ASN A 473 17.51 -6.80 -15.77
CA ASN A 473 16.70 -6.12 -14.76
C ASN A 473 15.33 -5.77 -15.33
N GLU A 474 14.29 -6.49 -14.93
CA GLU A 474 12.87 -6.21 -15.24
C GLU A 474 12.21 -5.31 -14.17
N GLN A 475 12.95 -4.90 -13.13
CA GLN A 475 12.45 -3.92 -12.16
C GLN A 475 12.46 -2.51 -12.74
N VAL A 476 11.32 -1.83 -12.66
CA VAL A 476 11.13 -0.48 -13.22
C VAL A 476 11.73 0.60 -12.30
N LEU A 477 11.76 0.36 -10.99
CA LEU A 477 12.15 1.36 -9.98
C LEU A 477 13.57 1.17 -9.46
N LEU A 478 13.95 -0.09 -9.23
CA LEU A 478 15.20 -0.42 -8.56
C LEU A 478 16.26 -0.81 -9.57
N LYS A 479 17.48 -0.32 -9.31
CA LYS A 479 18.65 -0.87 -9.99
C LYS A 479 18.99 -2.21 -9.36
N ASN A 480 19.33 -3.16 -10.22
CA ASN A 480 19.69 -4.49 -9.78
C ASN A 480 20.98 -4.97 -10.42
N SER A 481 21.60 -5.93 -9.75
CA SER A 481 22.74 -6.69 -10.22
C SER A 481 22.55 -8.16 -9.89
N ALA A 482 23.49 -9.00 -10.36
CA ALA A 482 23.55 -10.40 -9.97
C ALA A 482 24.97 -10.76 -9.55
N MET A 483 25.12 -11.30 -8.35
CA MET A 483 26.38 -11.81 -7.83
C MET A 483 26.18 -13.16 -7.16
N ILE A 484 27.08 -14.11 -7.40
CA ILE A 484 27.12 -15.36 -6.65
C ILE A 484 28.01 -15.14 -5.42
N VAL A 485 27.47 -15.32 -4.22
CA VAL A 485 28.16 -15.05 -2.95
C VAL A 485 28.16 -16.27 -2.04
N PRO A 486 29.16 -16.42 -1.14
CA PRO A 486 29.07 -17.39 -0.06
C PRO A 486 27.79 -17.18 0.75
N PHE A 487 27.04 -18.26 1.04
CA PHE A 487 25.75 -18.13 1.73
C PHE A 487 25.88 -17.48 3.12
N ALA A 488 27.04 -17.66 3.78
CA ALA A 488 27.33 -17.01 5.05
C ALA A 488 27.35 -15.47 4.97
N GLN A 489 27.77 -14.88 3.83
CA GLN A 489 27.76 -13.42 3.66
C GLN A 489 26.34 -12.87 3.52
N LEU A 490 25.45 -13.61 2.84
CA LEU A 490 24.03 -13.25 2.79
C LEU A 490 23.41 -13.21 4.19
N GLN A 491 23.74 -14.18 5.06
CA GLN A 491 23.24 -14.19 6.43
C GLN A 491 23.76 -13.03 7.29
N GLN A 492 24.82 -12.34 6.85
CA GLN A 492 25.40 -11.18 7.52
C GLN A 492 24.91 -9.84 6.94
N GLY A 493 24.14 -9.86 5.86
CA GLY A 493 23.67 -8.65 5.16
C GLY A 493 24.73 -7.96 4.30
N GLY A 494 25.82 -8.65 3.97
CA GLY A 494 26.94 -8.09 3.21
C GLY A 494 28.02 -7.40 4.07
N PRO A 495 29.01 -6.72 3.45
CA PRO A 495 29.20 -6.51 2.02
C PRO A 495 29.51 -7.80 1.25
N PHE A 496 29.16 -7.83 -0.02
CA PHE A 496 29.25 -9.02 -0.85
C PHE A 496 30.52 -9.09 -1.68
N THR A 497 31.13 -10.27 -1.72
CA THR A 497 32.25 -10.58 -2.62
C THR A 497 31.92 -11.79 -3.47
N PRO A 498 32.26 -11.80 -4.78
CA PRO A 498 32.00 -12.93 -5.65
C PRO A 498 32.64 -14.22 -5.12
N ALA A 499 31.86 -15.29 -5.04
CA ALA A 499 32.30 -16.60 -4.58
C ALA A 499 33.34 -17.24 -5.52
N PHE A 500 33.30 -16.87 -6.80
CA PHE A 500 34.26 -17.30 -7.81
C PHE A 500 34.70 -16.10 -8.67
N PRO A 501 35.92 -16.13 -9.23
CA PRO A 501 36.34 -15.15 -10.23
C PRO A 501 35.35 -15.10 -11.40
N GLY A 502 34.84 -13.91 -11.71
CA GLY A 502 33.86 -13.69 -12.79
C GLY A 502 32.40 -13.97 -12.41
N ALA A 503 32.10 -14.41 -11.19
CA ALA A 503 30.74 -14.73 -10.75
C ALA A 503 29.91 -13.51 -10.33
N THR A 504 29.97 -12.46 -11.14
CA THR A 504 29.26 -11.20 -10.91
C THR A 504 28.95 -10.52 -12.23
N SER A 505 27.78 -9.89 -12.32
CA SER A 505 27.48 -8.96 -13.39
C SER A 505 28.36 -7.70 -13.27
N PRO A 506 28.58 -6.95 -14.36
CA PRO A 506 29.28 -5.66 -14.33
C PRO A 506 28.60 -4.65 -13.40
N ASP A 507 29.40 -3.79 -12.77
CA ASP A 507 28.97 -2.73 -11.84
C ASP A 507 28.03 -3.22 -10.71
N PRO A 508 28.37 -4.30 -9.99
CA PRO A 508 27.42 -4.99 -9.12
C PRO A 508 26.94 -4.18 -7.91
N ILE A 509 27.74 -3.19 -7.48
CA ILE A 509 27.39 -2.28 -6.37
C ILE A 509 26.47 -1.15 -6.85
N THR A 510 26.60 -0.70 -8.10
CA THR A 510 25.77 0.36 -8.67
C THR A 510 24.47 -0.17 -9.26
N GLY A 511 24.52 -1.39 -9.80
CA GLY A 511 23.43 -2.03 -10.53
C GLY A 511 23.11 -1.35 -11.86
N VAL A 512 22.18 -1.95 -12.59
CA VAL A 512 21.66 -1.43 -13.87
C VAL A 512 20.17 -1.16 -13.80
N SER A 513 19.70 -0.23 -14.63
CA SER A 513 18.28 0.15 -14.73
C SER A 513 17.46 -0.91 -15.50
N HIS A 514 16.14 -0.73 -15.51
CA HIS A 514 15.18 -1.55 -16.25
C HIS A 514 15.59 -1.82 -17.71
N GLY A 515 15.38 -3.05 -18.17
CA GLY A 515 15.60 -3.53 -19.54
C GLY A 515 17.07 -3.72 -19.92
N VAL A 516 18.02 -3.43 -19.03
CA VAL A 516 19.45 -3.61 -19.32
C VAL A 516 19.84 -5.07 -19.14
N VAL A 517 20.41 -5.64 -20.20
CA VAL A 517 20.96 -7.00 -20.21
C VAL A 517 22.47 -6.96 -19.98
N GLN A 518 22.96 -7.81 -19.09
CA GLN A 518 24.38 -8.00 -18.81
C GLN A 518 24.74 -9.48 -18.87
N HIS A 519 26.01 -9.78 -19.13
CA HIS A 519 26.50 -11.15 -19.17
C HIS A 519 27.72 -11.30 -18.26
N PHE A 520 27.85 -12.46 -17.62
CA PHE A 520 29.02 -12.84 -16.85
C PHE A 520 29.23 -14.34 -16.87
N HIS A 521 30.44 -14.79 -16.60
CA HIS A 521 30.79 -16.21 -16.68
C HIS A 521 31.78 -16.59 -15.59
N PHE A 522 31.67 -17.83 -15.11
CA PHE A 522 32.58 -18.36 -14.10
C PHE A 522 32.61 -19.89 -14.10
N VAL A 523 33.53 -20.47 -13.34
CA VAL A 523 33.61 -21.93 -13.13
C VAL A 523 33.26 -22.27 -11.69
N ALA A 524 32.32 -23.18 -11.49
CA ALA A 524 31.86 -23.65 -10.17
C ALA A 524 32.87 -24.62 -9.54
N ARG A 525 34.03 -24.11 -9.09
CA ARG A 525 35.20 -24.94 -8.73
C ARG A 525 35.09 -25.67 -7.39
N GLN A 526 34.32 -25.15 -6.44
CA GLN A 526 34.28 -25.65 -5.07
C GLN A 526 32.87 -26.03 -4.65
N ASP A 527 32.72 -27.24 -4.11
CA ASP A 527 31.47 -27.70 -3.51
C ASP A 527 31.09 -26.79 -2.34
N GLY A 528 29.83 -26.41 -2.25
CA GLY A 528 29.40 -25.48 -1.22
C GLY A 528 27.99 -24.95 -1.40
N LYS A 529 27.59 -24.16 -0.40
CA LYS A 529 26.31 -23.45 -0.36
C LYS A 529 26.57 -21.96 -0.60
N TYR A 530 25.97 -21.44 -1.65
CA TYR A 530 26.07 -20.07 -2.11
C TYR A 530 24.66 -19.49 -2.31
N ALA A 531 24.59 -18.22 -2.66
CA ALA A 531 23.36 -17.56 -3.10
C ALA A 531 23.62 -16.69 -4.33
N VAL A 532 22.60 -16.55 -5.18
CA VAL A 532 22.49 -15.43 -6.13
C VAL A 532 21.87 -14.27 -5.36
N VAL A 533 22.48 -13.09 -5.41
CA VAL A 533 22.02 -11.88 -4.72
C VAL A 533 22.11 -10.66 -5.63
N SER A 534 21.28 -9.65 -5.36
CA SER A 534 21.55 -8.29 -5.84
C SER A 534 22.56 -7.64 -4.91
N ALA A 535 23.72 -7.26 -5.44
CA ALA A 535 24.85 -6.74 -4.64
C ALA A 535 24.81 -5.22 -4.45
N VAL A 536 23.74 -4.57 -4.91
CA VAL A 536 23.48 -3.15 -4.66
C VAL A 536 23.33 -2.98 -3.13
N PRO A 537 24.04 -2.02 -2.49
CA PRO A 537 24.13 -1.90 -1.03
C PRO A 537 22.88 -1.19 -0.47
N ASP A 538 21.74 -1.78 -0.76
CA ASP A 538 20.45 -1.11 -0.71
C ASP A 538 19.38 -2.03 -0.08
N GLY A 539 19.83 -3.09 0.60
CA GLY A 539 19.00 -3.98 1.39
C GLY A 539 18.12 -4.92 0.58
N GLN A 540 18.12 -4.87 -0.76
CA GLN A 540 17.27 -5.74 -1.59
C GLN A 540 17.44 -7.24 -1.27
N SER A 541 18.67 -7.67 -1.02
CA SER A 541 18.98 -9.05 -0.61
C SER A 541 18.45 -9.41 0.78
N ASP A 542 18.46 -8.46 1.73
CA ASP A 542 17.86 -8.63 3.06
C ASP A 542 16.33 -8.69 2.99
N SER A 543 15.75 -7.97 2.02
CA SER A 543 14.31 -7.97 1.69
C SER A 543 13.85 -9.22 0.96
N GLY A 544 14.75 -10.18 0.69
CA GLY A 544 14.42 -11.46 0.10
C GLY A 544 14.81 -11.64 -1.37
N MET A 545 15.48 -10.67 -1.99
CA MET A 545 15.93 -10.78 -3.39
C MET A 545 17.15 -11.69 -3.55
N TRP A 546 16.95 -12.98 -3.34
CA TRP A 546 18.00 -13.99 -3.46
C TRP A 546 17.44 -15.40 -3.74
N ALA A 547 18.27 -16.22 -4.38
CA ALA A 547 18.02 -17.63 -4.64
C ALA A 547 19.20 -18.50 -4.18
N TYR A 548 18.94 -19.76 -3.82
CA TYR A 548 20.03 -20.68 -3.48
C TYR A 548 20.84 -21.05 -4.72
N PHE A 549 22.17 -21.03 -4.59
CA PHE A 549 23.09 -21.55 -5.58
C PHE A 549 23.96 -22.63 -4.94
N LEU A 550 23.80 -23.88 -5.35
CA LEU A 550 24.49 -25.03 -4.76
C LEU A 550 25.50 -25.58 -5.77
N VAL A 551 26.74 -25.76 -5.34
CA VAL A 551 27.73 -26.52 -6.10
C VAL A 551 27.90 -27.88 -5.43
N LYS A 552 27.59 -28.94 -6.15
CA LYS A 552 27.61 -30.32 -5.62
C LYS A 552 28.16 -31.29 -6.66
N ASN A 553 28.55 -32.48 -6.20
CA ASN A 553 28.84 -33.60 -7.09
C ASN A 553 27.54 -34.26 -7.58
N VAL A 554 26.96 -33.72 -8.64
CA VAL A 554 25.74 -34.24 -9.31
C VAL A 554 26.03 -34.44 -10.81
N SER A 555 25.29 -35.33 -11.47
CA SER A 555 25.56 -35.68 -12.87
C SER A 555 25.13 -34.62 -13.88
N LYS A 556 24.20 -33.73 -13.50
CA LYS A 556 23.66 -32.66 -14.35
C LYS A 556 23.17 -31.48 -13.52
N PRO A 557 23.13 -30.25 -14.08
CA PRO A 557 22.46 -29.11 -13.46
C PRO A 557 20.98 -29.37 -13.23
N GLN A 558 20.44 -28.80 -12.15
CA GLN A 558 19.02 -28.90 -11.81
C GLN A 558 18.55 -27.61 -11.14
N ILE A 559 17.30 -27.24 -11.41
CA ILE A 559 16.58 -26.20 -10.67
C ILE A 559 15.46 -26.87 -9.89
N THR A 560 15.29 -26.48 -8.64
CA THR A 560 14.18 -26.90 -7.79
C THR A 560 13.51 -25.67 -7.22
N VAL A 561 12.19 -25.63 -7.31
CA VAL A 561 11.34 -24.59 -6.73
C VAL A 561 10.51 -25.23 -5.63
N LYS A 562 10.34 -24.54 -4.51
CA LYS A 562 9.55 -24.98 -3.36
C LYS A 562 8.12 -24.46 -3.38
#